data_AF-A0A644V536-F1
#
_entry.id   AF-A0A644V536-F1
#
_cell.length_a   1.000
_cell.length_b   1.000
_cell.length_c   1.000
_cell.angle_alpha   90.00
_cell.angle_beta   90.00
_cell.angle_gamma   90.00
#
_symmetry.space_group_name_H-M   'P 1'
#
loop_
_entity.id
_entity.type
_entity.pdbx_description
1 polymer ?
#
loop_
_entity_poly.entity_id
_entity_poly.type
_entity_poly.pdbx_seq_one_letter_code
_entity_poly.pdbx_strand_id
1 'polypeptide(L)'
;MFDKLLIQNWVQNGIDSNAVTKASEWGKILATPNDKRGNPDGLTTSQIRNVFGELRRIQLNGYKNEKTSFLLLKPKLAYAVKRHKKEGVKLFYQLFCMASDSVDKENLTIGEKHFEHLMNIMEAVLAYHKFHSDKE
;
A
#
# COMPACT_ATOMS: atom_id res chain seq x y z
N MET A 1 2.27 -7.82 -12.21
CA MET A 1 1.04 -7.16 -11.71
C MET A 1 0.77 -7.69 -10.31
N PHE A 2 0.15 -6.90 -9.43
CA PHE A 2 -0.12 -7.33 -8.04
C PHE A 2 -1.13 -8.48 -8.01
N ASP A 3 -0.87 -9.49 -7.17
CA ASP A 3 -1.74 -10.65 -7.03
C ASP A 3 -2.80 -10.39 -5.96
N LYS A 4 -4.04 -10.21 -6.41
CA LYS A 4 -5.17 -9.89 -5.52
C LYS A 4 -5.46 -11.01 -4.52
N LEU A 5 -5.33 -12.28 -4.91
CA LEU A 5 -5.64 -13.41 -4.03
C LEU A 5 -4.59 -13.55 -2.93
N LEU A 6 -3.31 -13.37 -3.27
CA LEU A 6 -2.24 -13.34 -2.28
C LEU A 6 -2.41 -12.19 -1.29
N ILE A 7 -2.69 -10.97 -1.79
CA ILE A 7 -2.92 -9.79 -0.93
C ILE A 7 -4.10 -10.05 0.02
N GLN A 8 -5.21 -10.56 -0.51
CA GLN A 8 -6.38 -10.86 0.30
C GLN A 8 -6.04 -11.88 1.39
N ASN A 9 -5.35 -12.96 1.04
CA ASN A 9 -4.95 -13.98 1.99
C ASN A 9 -4.07 -13.40 3.10
N TRP A 10 -3.07 -12.59 2.76
CA TRP A 10 -2.19 -11.99 3.76
C TRP A 10 -2.89 -10.97 4.65
N VAL A 11 -3.85 -10.20 4.13
CA VAL A 11 -4.66 -9.31 4.96
C VAL A 11 -5.53 -10.12 5.93
N GLN A 12 -6.12 -11.23 5.49
CA GLN A 12 -7.02 -12.02 6.32
C GLN A 12 -6.27 -12.89 7.34
N ASN A 13 -5.13 -13.45 6.96
CA ASN A 13 -4.46 -14.52 7.72
C ASN A 13 -3.04 -14.17 8.18
N GLY A 14 -2.50 -13.02 7.78
CA GLY A 14 -1.13 -12.60 8.08
C GLY A 14 -0.14 -12.91 6.95
N ILE A 15 1.00 -12.20 6.96
CA ILE A 15 2.07 -12.39 5.97
C ILE A 15 2.86 -13.68 6.22
N ASP A 16 3.36 -14.28 5.15
CA ASP A 16 4.27 -15.44 5.18
C ASP A 16 5.63 -15.08 4.56
N SER A 17 6.52 -16.07 4.38
CA SER A 17 7.82 -15.85 3.75
C SER A 17 7.72 -15.39 2.29
N ASN A 18 6.69 -15.84 1.56
CA ASN A 18 6.43 -15.41 0.18
C ASN A 18 6.04 -13.93 0.11
N ALA A 19 5.39 -13.40 1.15
CA ALA A 19 5.07 -11.97 1.25
C ALA A 19 6.32 -11.09 1.21
N VAL A 20 7.42 -11.50 1.83
CA VAL A 20 8.69 -10.75 1.82
C VAL A 20 9.27 -10.70 0.40
N THR A 21 9.29 -11.84 -0.30
CA THR A 21 9.75 -11.91 -1.70
C THR A 21 8.91 -11.04 -2.61
N LYS A 22 7.58 -11.11 -2.49
CA LYS A 22 6.66 -10.31 -3.30
C LYS A 22 6.71 -8.82 -2.96
N ALA A 23 6.89 -8.47 -1.70
CA ALA A 23 7.08 -7.08 -1.30
C ALA A 23 8.33 -6.46 -1.96
N SER A 24 9.40 -7.23 -2.13
CA SER A 24 10.59 -6.80 -2.88
C SER A 24 10.28 -6.52 -4.35
N GLU A 25 9.65 -7.48 -5.03
CA GLU A 25 9.22 -7.32 -6.43
C GLU A 25 8.32 -6.09 -6.61
N TRP A 26 7.34 -5.93 -5.71
CA TRP A 26 6.38 -4.83 -5.74
C TRP A 26 7.02 -3.49 -5.43
N GLY A 27 7.90 -3.43 -4.42
CA GLY A 27 8.68 -2.24 -4.09
C GLY A 27 9.49 -1.75 -5.30
N LYS A 28 10.16 -2.68 -6.02
CA LYS A 28 10.90 -2.37 -7.24
C LYS A 28 10.00 -1.83 -8.35
N ILE A 29 8.86 -2.49 -8.61
CA ILE A 29 7.89 -2.08 -9.62
C ILE A 29 7.33 -0.69 -9.32
N LEU A 30 7.12 -0.34 -8.06
CA LEU A 30 6.65 0.99 -7.65
C LEU A 30 7.73 2.07 -7.78
N ALA A 31 8.99 1.73 -7.52
CA ALA A 31 10.12 2.66 -7.59
C ALA A 31 10.54 2.98 -9.03
N THR A 32 10.51 1.99 -9.91
CA THR A 32 11.04 2.07 -11.28
C THR A 32 10.06 1.67 -12.40
N PRO A 33 8.77 2.03 -12.34
CA PRO A 33 7.85 1.82 -13.45
C PRO A 33 8.18 2.77 -14.59
N ASN A 34 7.88 2.35 -15.81
CA ASN A 34 7.92 3.20 -16.99
C ASN A 34 6.52 3.71 -17.33
N ASP A 35 6.43 4.95 -17.83
CA ASP A 35 5.23 5.47 -18.46
C ASP A 35 4.94 4.76 -19.80
N LYS A 36 3.83 5.14 -20.47
CA LYS A 36 3.45 4.58 -21.79
C LYS A 36 4.46 4.84 -22.90
N ARG A 37 5.43 5.75 -22.68
CA ARG A 37 6.48 6.15 -23.63
C ARG A 37 7.84 5.56 -23.25
N GLY A 38 7.92 4.78 -22.17
CA GLY A 38 9.16 4.15 -21.71
C GLY A 38 10.00 5.00 -20.75
N ASN A 39 9.52 6.16 -20.29
CA ASN A 39 10.26 7.02 -19.36
C ASN A 39 10.03 6.59 -17.90
N PRO A 40 11.05 6.68 -17.01
CA PRO A 40 10.87 6.42 -15.59
C PRO A 40 9.81 7.33 -14.96
N ASP A 41 8.80 6.73 -14.34
CA ASP A 41 7.63 7.42 -13.79
C ASP A 41 7.22 6.87 -12.41
N GLY A 42 8.25 6.67 -11.58
CA GLY A 42 8.15 6.06 -10.26
C GLY A 42 7.39 6.85 -9.21
N LEU A 43 6.83 6.08 -8.28
CA LEU A 43 6.35 6.57 -7.00
C LEU A 43 7.53 7.12 -6.22
N THR A 44 7.45 8.36 -5.74
CA THR A 44 8.53 8.95 -4.95
C THR A 44 8.47 8.48 -3.51
N THR A 45 9.62 8.50 -2.82
CA THR A 45 9.72 8.16 -1.39
C THR A 45 8.77 9.02 -0.54
N SER A 46 8.63 10.31 -0.86
CA SER A 46 7.69 11.19 -0.14
C SER A 46 6.23 10.78 -0.36
N GLN A 47 5.85 10.33 -1.55
CA GLN A 47 4.47 9.92 -1.84
C GLN A 47 4.08 8.68 -1.03
N ILE A 48 4.91 7.63 -1.04
CA ILE A 48 4.62 6.41 -0.27
C ILE A 48 4.69 6.66 1.25
N ARG A 49 5.66 7.46 1.70
CA ARG A 49 5.82 7.80 3.13
C ARG A 49 4.63 8.59 3.66
N ASN A 50 4.07 9.51 2.89
CA ASN A 50 2.91 10.28 3.33
C ASN A 50 1.70 9.37 3.62
N VAL A 51 1.48 8.37 2.77
CA VAL A 51 0.35 7.43 2.93
C VAL A 51 0.61 6.46 4.07
N PHE A 52 1.83 5.91 4.16
CA PHE A 52 2.23 5.06 5.27
C PHE A 52 2.18 5.80 6.62
N GLY A 53 2.55 7.08 6.66
CA GLY A 53 2.45 7.92 7.84
C GLY A 53 1.01 8.11 8.31
N GLU A 54 0.06 8.31 7.39
CA GLU A 54 -1.36 8.38 7.73
C GLU A 54 -1.89 7.04 8.26
N LEU A 55 -1.49 5.93 7.63
CA LEU A 55 -1.79 4.58 8.11
C LEU A 55 -1.22 4.32 9.52
N ARG A 56 0.04 4.71 9.77
CA ARG A 56 0.68 4.59 11.08
C ARG A 56 -0.02 5.45 12.13
N ARG A 57 -0.48 6.65 11.77
CA ARG A 57 -1.30 7.49 12.66
C ARG A 57 -2.61 6.79 13.05
N ILE A 58 -3.30 6.19 12.08
CA ILE A 58 -4.52 5.41 12.31
C ILE A 58 -4.23 4.23 13.24
N GLN A 59 -3.13 3.51 13.01
CA GLN A 59 -2.69 2.39 13.85
C GLN A 59 -2.49 2.83 15.30
N LEU A 60 -1.75 3.93 15.53
CA LEU A 60 -1.47 4.44 16.88
C LEU A 60 -2.73 4.93 17.62
N ASN A 61 -3.69 5.50 16.89
CA ASN A 61 -4.95 6.00 17.45
C ASN A 61 -6.02 4.89 17.59
N GLY A 62 -5.75 3.69 17.07
CA GLY A 62 -6.65 2.55 17.03
C GLY A 62 -7.57 2.56 15.81
N TYR A 63 -7.57 1.46 15.05
CA TYR A 63 -8.37 1.28 13.82
C TYR A 63 -9.85 1.59 14.04
N LYS A 64 -10.41 1.14 15.16
CA LYS A 64 -11.84 1.30 15.48
C LYS A 64 -12.25 2.77 15.57
N ASN A 65 -11.41 3.59 16.22
CA ASN A 65 -11.65 5.03 16.39
C ASN A 65 -11.44 5.80 15.08
N GLU A 66 -10.58 5.29 14.21
CA GLU A 66 -10.12 5.94 12.99
C GLU A 66 -10.68 5.29 11.71
N LYS A 67 -11.76 4.50 11.81
CA LYS A 67 -12.36 3.81 10.67
C LYS A 67 -12.69 4.76 9.52
N THR A 68 -13.25 5.93 9.82
CA THR A 68 -13.54 6.97 8.80
C THR A 68 -12.27 7.45 8.11
N SER A 69 -11.20 7.72 8.86
CA SER A 69 -9.91 8.12 8.30
C SER A 69 -9.35 7.05 7.38
N PHE A 70 -9.44 5.78 7.78
CA PHE A 70 -9.04 4.65 6.93
C PHE A 70 -9.86 4.58 5.64
N LEU A 71 -11.18 4.72 5.70
CA LEU A 71 -12.05 4.71 4.52
C LEU A 71 -11.72 5.85 3.55
N LEU A 72 -11.33 7.01 4.07
CA LEU A 72 -10.98 8.18 3.25
C LEU A 72 -9.61 8.08 2.55
N LEU A 73 -8.74 7.14 2.92
CA LEU A 73 -7.47 6.93 2.23
C LEU A 73 -7.67 6.56 0.75
N LYS A 74 -8.65 5.71 0.44
CA LYS A 74 -8.93 5.27 -0.94
C LYS A 74 -9.28 6.44 -1.87
N PRO A 75 -10.25 7.32 -1.56
CA PRO A 75 -10.53 8.49 -2.39
C PRO A 75 -9.40 9.53 -2.41
N LYS A 76 -8.65 9.72 -1.31
CA LYS A 76 -7.46 10.59 -1.29
C LYS A 76 -6.39 10.11 -2.29
N LEU A 77 -6.12 8.81 -2.32
CA LEU A 77 -5.20 8.22 -3.27
C LEU A 77 -5.72 8.30 -4.71
N ALA A 78 -7.01 8.09 -4.94
CA ALA A 78 -7.61 8.26 -6.27
C ALA A 78 -7.42 9.68 -6.80
N TYR A 79 -7.57 10.70 -5.94
CA TYR A 79 -7.24 12.09 -6.29
C TYR A 79 -5.74 12.26 -6.60
N ALA A 80 -4.85 11.68 -5.79
CA ALA A 80 -3.41 11.73 -6.03
C ALA A 80 -3.02 11.12 -7.39
N VAL A 81 -3.65 10.01 -7.80
CA VAL A 81 -3.48 9.42 -9.14
C VAL A 81 -3.84 10.43 -10.23
N LYS A 82 -5.01 11.08 -10.12
CA LYS A 82 -5.46 12.07 -11.11
C LYS A 82 -4.56 13.32 -11.14
N ARG A 83 -4.09 13.77 -9.98
CA ARG A 83 -3.27 14.97 -9.81
C ARG A 83 -1.86 14.77 -10.37
N HIS A 84 -1.20 13.67 -10.01
CA HIS A 84 0.19 13.42 -10.38
C HIS A 84 0.33 12.77 -11.76
N LYS A 85 -0.67 11.99 -12.21
CA LYS A 85 -0.67 11.28 -13.49
C LYS A 85 0.56 10.38 -13.70
N LYS A 86 1.11 9.86 -12.60
CA LYS A 86 2.27 8.97 -12.60
C LYS A 86 1.87 7.50 -12.54
N GLU A 87 2.53 6.65 -13.31
CA GLU A 87 2.27 5.21 -13.31
C GLU A 87 2.59 4.58 -11.95
N GLY A 88 3.68 4.98 -11.28
CA GLY A 88 3.99 4.50 -9.93
C GLY A 88 2.92 4.84 -8.89
N VAL A 89 2.32 6.03 -8.97
CA VAL A 89 1.20 6.43 -8.08
C VAL A 89 -0.04 5.60 -8.37
N LYS A 90 -0.32 5.31 -9.64
CA LYS A 90 -1.45 4.47 -10.06
C LYS A 90 -1.28 3.02 -9.61
N LEU A 91 -0.08 2.45 -9.76
CA LEU A 91 0.24 1.10 -9.30
C LEU A 91 0.10 1.01 -7.77
N PHE A 92 0.62 2.00 -7.04
CA PHE A 92 0.48 2.05 -5.59
C PHE A 92 -0.99 2.12 -5.16
N TYR A 93 -1.80 2.92 -5.85
CA TYR A 93 -3.25 2.97 -5.60
C TYR A 93 -3.91 1.60 -5.82
N GLN A 94 -3.54 0.86 -6.87
CA GLN A 94 -4.09 -0.48 -7.12
C GLN A 94 -3.75 -1.47 -6.00
N LEU A 95 -2.47 -1.51 -5.59
CA LEU A 95 -2.01 -2.32 -4.47
C LEU A 95 -2.79 -1.98 -3.19
N PHE A 96 -2.89 -0.70 -2.86
CA PHE A 96 -3.62 -0.24 -1.68
C PHE A 96 -5.10 -0.60 -1.74
N CYS A 97 -5.76 -0.46 -2.90
CA CYS A 97 -7.15 -0.85 -3.06
C CYS A 97 -7.35 -2.33 -2.77
N MET A 98 -6.51 -3.20 -3.33
CA MET A 98 -6.61 -4.65 -3.09
C MET A 98 -6.49 -4.97 -1.60
N ALA A 99 -5.50 -4.39 -0.90
CA ALA A 99 -5.31 -4.62 0.52
C ALA A 99 -6.45 -4.03 1.38
N SER A 100 -6.82 -2.77 1.13
CA SER A 100 -7.89 -2.08 1.86
C SER A 100 -9.25 -2.75 1.67
N ASP A 101 -9.53 -3.26 0.47
CA ASP A 101 -10.79 -3.96 0.18
C ASP A 101 -10.88 -5.29 0.93
N SER A 102 -9.76 -5.94 1.27
CA SER A 102 -9.70 -7.17 2.05
C SER A 102 -9.84 -7.00 3.57
N VAL A 103 -9.75 -5.76 4.08
CA VAL A 103 -10.04 -5.48 5.50
C VAL A 103 -11.54 -5.61 5.76
N ASP A 104 -11.92 -6.35 6.80
CA ASP A 104 -13.31 -6.43 7.24
C ASP A 104 -13.70 -5.08 7.86
N LYS A 105 -14.71 -4.43 7.26
CA LYS A 105 -15.15 -3.10 7.68
C LYS A 105 -16.35 -3.18 8.62
N GLU A 106 -17.05 -4.31 8.67
CA GLU A 106 -18.27 -4.48 9.45
C GLU A 106 -17.95 -5.04 10.84
N ASN A 107 -17.14 -6.11 10.90
CA ASN A 107 -16.67 -6.66 12.16
C ASN A 107 -15.39 -5.93 12.60
N LEU A 108 -15.52 -4.93 13.47
CA LEU A 108 -14.40 -4.09 13.89
C LEU A 108 -13.27 -4.84 14.60
N THR A 109 -13.55 -5.97 15.27
CA THR A 109 -12.51 -6.77 15.95
C THR A 109 -11.69 -7.57 14.94
N ILE A 110 -12.34 -8.15 13.92
CA ILE A 110 -11.65 -8.83 12.81
C ILE A 110 -10.95 -7.79 11.94
N GLY A 111 -11.61 -6.68 11.64
CA GLY A 111 -11.10 -5.56 10.85
C GLY A 111 -9.83 -4.95 11.42
N GLU A 112 -9.74 -4.82 12.74
CA GLU A 112 -8.52 -4.37 13.42
C GLU A 112 -7.35 -5.32 13.17
N LYS A 113 -7.55 -6.64 13.26
CA LYS A 113 -6.52 -7.63 12.91
C LYS A 113 -6.14 -7.56 11.42
N HIS A 114 -7.11 -7.46 10.53
CA HIS A 114 -6.85 -7.33 9.09
C HIS A 114 -6.08 -6.04 8.78
N PHE A 115 -6.37 -4.95 9.48
CA PHE A 115 -5.66 -3.69 9.35
C PHE A 115 -4.20 -3.82 9.80
N GLU A 116 -3.92 -4.51 10.90
CA GLU A 116 -2.53 -4.82 11.31
C GLU A 116 -1.79 -5.64 10.25
N HIS A 117 -2.45 -6.61 9.63
CA HIS A 117 -1.83 -7.37 8.54
C HIS A 117 -1.59 -6.52 7.30
N LEU A 118 -2.53 -5.64 6.94
CA LEU A 118 -2.32 -4.64 5.90
C LEU A 118 -1.10 -3.76 6.21
N MET A 119 -0.94 -3.32 7.46
CA MET A 119 0.23 -2.53 7.89
C MET A 119 1.54 -3.26 7.61
N ASN A 120 1.61 -4.56 7.93
CA ASN A 120 2.80 -5.38 7.66
C ASN A 120 3.14 -5.44 6.16
N ILE A 121 2.13 -5.59 5.30
CA ILE A 121 2.32 -5.59 3.84
C ILE A 121 2.85 -4.23 3.36
N MET A 122 2.21 -3.14 3.81
CA MET A 122 2.56 -1.78 3.41
C MET A 122 3.95 -1.37 3.90
N GLU A 123 4.34 -1.80 5.10
CA GLU A 123 5.67 -1.57 5.66
C GLU A 123 6.75 -2.32 4.87
N ALA A 124 6.53 -3.60 4.56
CA ALA A 124 7.46 -4.38 3.74
C ALA A 124 7.64 -3.76 2.35
N VAL A 125 6.54 -3.36 1.69
CA VAL A 125 6.59 -2.70 0.38
C VAL A 125 7.29 -1.34 0.47
N LEU A 126 7.03 -0.54 1.50
CA LEU A 126 7.73 0.74 1.73
C LEU A 126 9.23 0.54 1.90
N ALA A 127 9.65 -0.46 2.69
CA ALA A 127 11.05 -0.74 2.93
C ALA A 127 11.79 -1.10 1.63
N TYR A 128 11.24 -2.01 0.83
CA TYR A 128 11.83 -2.40 -0.45
C TYR A 128 11.71 -1.31 -1.53
N HIS A 129 10.62 -0.54 -1.54
CA HIS A 129 10.50 0.63 -2.40
C HIS A 129 11.64 1.62 -2.13
N LYS A 130 11.92 1.91 -0.85
CA LYS A 130 13.05 2.78 -0.46
C LYS A 130 14.38 2.19 -0.93
N PHE A 131 14.63 0.91 -0.66
CA PHE A 131 15.84 0.21 -1.10
C PHE A 131 16.08 0.32 -2.62
N HIS A 132 15.02 0.31 -3.43
CA HIS A 132 15.13 0.44 -4.88
C HIS A 132 15.05 1.89 -5.40
N SER A 133 14.67 2.86 -4.56
CA SER A 133 14.55 4.28 -4.91
C SER A 133 15.82 5.08 -4.58
N ASP A 134 16.62 4.59 -3.65
CA ASP A 134 17.92 5.17 -3.32
C ASP A 134 18.88 4.87 -4.49
N LYS A 135 19.12 5.89 -5.33
CA LYS A 135 20.26 5.91 -6.25
C LYS A 135 21.46 6.38 -5.44
N GLU A 136 22.54 5.61 -5.43
CA GLU A 136 23.87 6.15 -5.13
C GLU A 136 24.18 7.36 -6.02
#